data_AF-A0A2D7GH44-F1
#
_entry.id   AF-A0A2D7GH44-F1
#
_cell.length_a   1.000
_cell.length_b   1.000
_cell.length_c   1.000
_cell.angle_alpha   90.00
_cell.angle_beta   90.00
_cell.angle_gamma   90.00
#
_symmetry.space_group_name_H-M   'P 1'
#
loop_
_entity.id
_entity.type
_entity.pdbx_description
1 polymer ?
#
loop_
_entity_poly.entity_id
_entity_poly.type
_entity_poly.pdbx_seq_one_letter_code
_entity_poly.pdbx_strand_id
1 'polypeptide(L)'
;MRKKIFLIFLLLIIIIFSIQLLFYLKKKFNVNIEVDSYKDESHYNEKKKYLVECKLFNEIIDRKIIDNERQCYYSCSEEDNVRVDTSISFPCQPFILEER
;
A
#
# COMPACT_ATOMS: atom_id res chain seq x y z
N MET A 1 57.98 6.29 -11.23
CA MET A 1 57.02 6.20 -10.11
C MET A 1 55.84 7.17 -10.23
N ARG A 2 56.02 8.44 -10.66
CA ARG A 2 54.94 9.44 -10.77
C ARG A 2 53.72 9.02 -11.64
N LYS A 3 53.94 8.36 -12.79
CA LYS A 3 52.85 7.86 -13.66
C LYS A 3 52.01 6.74 -13.04
N LYS A 4 52.63 5.87 -12.21
CA LYS A 4 51.92 4.79 -11.49
C LYS A 4 51.08 5.37 -10.35
N ILE A 5 51.59 6.39 -9.66
CA ILE A 5 50.84 7.11 -8.61
C ILE A 5 49.63 7.83 -9.22
N PHE A 6 49.79 8.49 -10.37
CA PHE A 6 48.68 9.13 -11.09
C PHE A 6 47.59 8.14 -11.50
N LEU A 7 47.97 6.95 -11.99
CA LEU A 7 47.02 5.87 -12.30
C LEU A 7 46.25 5.37 -11.08
N ILE A 8 46.91 5.26 -9.93
CA ILE A 8 46.26 4.86 -8.67
C ILE A 8 45.25 5.93 -8.22
N PHE A 9 45.61 7.22 -8.31
CA PHE A 9 44.69 8.31 -8.02
C PHE A 9 43.47 8.32 -8.95
N LEU A 10 43.69 8.09 -10.25
CA LEU A 10 42.60 7.99 -11.23
C LEU A 10 41.63 6.84 -10.86
N LEU A 11 42.16 5.68 -10.49
CA LEU A 11 41.36 4.52 -10.08
C LEU A 11 40.52 4.82 -8.83
N LEU A 12 41.10 5.50 -7.83
CA LEU A 12 40.37 5.86 -6.61
C LEU A 12 39.20 6.81 -6.89
N ILE A 13 39.39 7.78 -7.79
CA ILE A 13 38.31 8.71 -8.20
C ILE A 13 37.18 7.95 -8.89
N ILE A 14 37.51 7.01 -9.78
CA ILE A 14 36.52 6.19 -10.49
C ILE A 14 35.70 5.33 -9.49
N ILE A 15 36.36 4.76 -8.47
CA ILE A 15 35.70 3.95 -7.43
C ILE A 15 34.74 4.79 -6.59
N ILE A 16 35.15 6.00 -6.20
CA ILE A 16 34.28 6.89 -5.41
C ILE A 16 33.07 7.30 -6.25
N PHE A 17 33.28 7.62 -7.52
CA PHE A 17 32.21 8.01 -8.44
C PHE A 17 31.21 6.87 -8.68
N SER A 18 31.69 5.64 -8.85
CA SER A 18 30.82 4.48 -9.06
C SER A 18 29.95 4.17 -7.84
N ILE A 19 30.46 4.34 -6.62
CA ILE A 19 29.69 4.18 -5.38
C ILE A 19 28.60 5.25 -5.29
N GLN A 20 28.92 6.52 -5.58
CA GLN A 20 27.91 7.60 -5.56
C GLN A 20 26.80 7.38 -6.60
N LEU A 21 27.17 6.91 -7.80
CA LEU A 21 26.22 6.58 -8.86
C LEU A 21 25.29 5.42 -8.45
N LEU A 22 25.81 4.39 -7.77
CA LEU A 22 25.01 3.28 -7.23
C LEU A 22 24.00 3.75 -6.19
N PHE A 23 24.39 4.65 -5.27
CA PHE A 23 23.47 5.22 -4.28
C PHE A 23 22.37 6.07 -4.93
N TYR A 24 22.71 6.85 -5.95
CA TYR A 24 21.74 7.64 -6.70
C TYR A 24 20.72 6.76 -7.45
N LEU A 25 21.20 5.73 -8.15
CA LEU A 25 20.33 4.75 -8.82
C LEU A 25 19.44 4.03 -7.82
N LYS A 26 19.98 3.58 -6.68
CA LYS A 26 19.18 2.96 -5.62
C LYS A 26 18.10 3.91 -5.12
N LYS A 27 18.40 5.18 -4.85
CA LYS A 27 17.39 6.17 -4.42
C LYS A 27 16.30 6.38 -5.49
N LYS A 28 16.67 6.42 -6.78
CA LYS A 28 15.72 6.57 -7.89
C LYS A 28 14.84 5.33 -8.09
N PHE A 29 15.41 4.13 -7.98
CA PHE A 29 14.67 2.86 -8.10
C PHE A 29 13.83 2.55 -6.85
N ASN A 30 14.27 2.95 -5.65
CA ASN A 30 13.55 2.70 -4.40
C ASN A 30 12.41 3.71 -4.14
N VAL A 31 12.12 4.61 -5.09
CA VAL A 31 11.03 5.61 -5.00
C VAL A 31 9.87 5.30 -5.95
N ASN A 32 9.99 4.34 -6.89
CA ASN A 32 8.89 3.96 -7.80
C ASN A 32 8.84 2.45 -8.01
N ILE A 33 8.56 1.69 -6.95
CA ILE A 33 7.97 0.36 -7.07
C ILE A 33 6.46 0.52 -6.84
N GLU A 34 5.82 1.31 -7.69
CA GLU A 34 4.50 0.94 -8.20
C GLU A 34 4.81 0.06 -9.41
N VAL A 35 4.85 -1.26 -9.18
CA VAL A 35 4.85 -2.23 -10.26
C VAL A 35 3.45 -2.23 -10.81
N ASP A 36 3.25 -1.62 -11.98
CA ASP A 36 2.20 -2.02 -12.91
C ASP A 36 2.78 -1.99 -14.33
N SER A 37 3.61 -3.00 -14.58
CA SER A 37 3.98 -3.43 -15.92
C SER A 37 2.96 -4.48 -16.36
N TYR A 38 1.89 -4.07 -17.04
CA TYR A 38 1.21 -4.94 -18.00
C TYR A 38 0.68 -4.08 -19.15
N LYS A 39 1.45 -4.04 -20.24
CA LYS A 39 0.89 -3.75 -21.56
C LYS A 39 0.14 -5.01 -21.99
N ASP A 40 -1.18 -4.99 -21.88
CA ASP A 40 -2.03 -5.85 -22.69
C ASP A 40 -3.11 -4.97 -23.33
N GLU A 41 -2.91 -4.68 -24.61
CA GLU A 41 -3.96 -4.16 -25.49
C GLU A 41 -4.91 -5.31 -25.81
N SER A 42 -5.82 -5.62 -24.89
CA SER A 42 -7.03 -6.34 -25.26
C SER A 42 -8.23 -5.79 -24.49
N HIS A 43 -9.25 -5.48 -25.28
CA HIS A 43 -10.54 -4.96 -24.86
C HIS A 43 -11.16 -5.79 -23.72
N TYR A 44 -11.05 -5.31 -22.49
CA TYR A 44 -12.02 -5.60 -21.45
C TYR A 44 -12.06 -4.43 -20.49
N ASN A 45 -13.19 -3.73 -20.45
CA ASN A 45 -13.42 -2.59 -19.55
C ASN A 45 -13.66 -3.13 -18.13
N GLU A 46 -12.69 -3.86 -17.58
CA GLU A 46 -12.65 -4.18 -16.17
C GLU A 46 -12.46 -2.87 -15.42
N LYS A 47 -13.54 -2.36 -14.81
CA LYS A 47 -13.41 -1.29 -13.83
C LYS A 47 -12.36 -1.75 -12.83
N LYS A 48 -11.23 -1.04 -12.78
CA LYS A 48 -10.15 -1.33 -11.84
C LYS A 48 -10.76 -1.34 -10.45
N LYS A 49 -10.83 -2.53 -9.85
CA LYS A 49 -11.30 -2.66 -8.49
C LYS A 49 -10.22 -2.15 -7.54
N TYR A 50 -10.61 -1.37 -6.55
CA TYR A 50 -9.69 -0.83 -5.55
C TYR A 50 -10.24 -1.03 -4.14
N LEU A 51 -9.34 -1.11 -3.17
CA LEU A 51 -9.68 -1.26 -1.76
C LEU A 51 -9.76 0.10 -1.10
N VAL A 52 -10.84 0.34 -0.35
CA VAL A 52 -11.06 1.54 0.45
C VAL A 52 -11.04 1.16 1.92
N GLU A 53 -10.25 1.87 2.73
CA GLU A 53 -10.28 1.72 4.19
C GLU A 53 -11.50 2.43 4.76
N CYS A 54 -12.34 1.69 5.49
CA CYS A 54 -13.50 2.24 6.17
C CYS A 54 -13.32 2.14 7.68
N LYS A 55 -13.53 3.24 8.41
CA LYS A 55 -13.28 3.33 9.86
C LYS A 55 -14.55 3.13 10.66
N LEU A 56 -14.46 2.34 11.74
CA LEU A 56 -15.58 2.14 12.65
C LEU A 56 -15.96 3.47 13.31
N PHE A 57 -17.22 3.86 13.20
CA PHE A 57 -17.74 5.06 13.86
C PHE A 57 -18.87 4.76 14.84
N ASN A 58 -19.52 3.60 14.71
CA ASN A 58 -20.57 3.18 15.63
C ASN A 58 -20.67 1.66 15.75
N GLU A 59 -21.09 1.20 16.93
CA GLU A 59 -21.36 -0.20 17.23
C GLU A 59 -22.66 -0.30 18.03
N ILE A 60 -23.56 -1.17 17.59
CA ILE A 60 -24.82 -1.47 18.30
C ILE A 60 -24.81 -2.95 18.67
N ILE A 61 -25.10 -3.26 19.94
CA ILE A 61 -25.26 -4.64 20.41
C ILE A 61 -26.72 -4.85 20.84
N ASP A 62 -27.41 -5.81 20.23
CA ASP A 62 -28.75 -6.22 20.62
C ASP A 62 -28.84 -7.73 20.85
N ARG A 63 -28.85 -8.14 22.12
CA ARG A 63 -28.93 -9.55 22.52
C ARG A 63 -30.30 -10.18 22.33
N LYS A 64 -31.28 -9.43 21.84
CA LYS A 64 -32.64 -9.94 21.60
C LYS A 64 -32.79 -10.60 20.23
N ILE A 65 -31.87 -10.33 19.30
CA ILE A 65 -31.95 -10.78 17.91
C ILE A 65 -30.71 -11.62 17.59
N ILE A 66 -30.87 -12.94 17.56
CA ILE A 66 -29.78 -13.92 17.40
C ILE A 66 -28.99 -13.71 16.10
N ASP A 67 -29.64 -13.28 15.03
CA ASP A 67 -28.98 -13.13 13.73
C ASP A 67 -28.21 -11.82 13.57
N ASN A 68 -28.49 -10.80 14.40
CA ASN A 68 -27.91 -9.45 14.31
C ASN A 68 -27.47 -8.94 15.69
N GLU A 69 -26.83 -9.79 16.48
CA GLU A 69 -26.47 -9.48 17.86
C GLU A 69 -25.53 -8.27 17.97
N ARG A 70 -24.71 -8.03 16.94
CA ARG A 70 -23.80 -6.90 16.85
C ARG A 70 -23.81 -6.31 15.45
N GLN A 71 -23.97 -5.00 15.35
CA GLN A 71 -23.99 -4.24 14.11
C GLN A 71 -22.83 -3.23 14.14
N CYS A 72 -21.92 -3.35 13.18
CA CYS A 72 -20.73 -2.51 13.05
C CYS A 72 -20.93 -1.52 11.90
N TYR A 73 -20.81 -0.23 12.17
CA TYR A 73 -20.98 0.82 11.16
C TYR A 73 -19.63 1.46 10.84
N TYR A 74 -19.25 1.38 9.56
CA TYR A 74 -17.99 1.87 9.02
C TYR A 74 -18.22 3.03 8.06
N SER A 75 -17.41 4.08 8.15
CA SER A 75 -17.40 5.21 7.22
C SER A 75 -16.20 5.05 6.29
N CYS A 76 -16.48 4.89 5.00
CA CYS A 76 -15.49 4.82 3.92
C CYS A 76 -15.19 6.21 3.33
N SER A 77 -16.14 7.14 3.45
CA SER A 77 -16.01 8.57 3.16
C SER A 77 -17.11 9.36 3.90
N GLU A 78 -17.19 10.68 3.72
CA GLU A 78 -18.21 11.54 4.36
C GLU A 78 -19.65 11.12 4.02
N GLU A 79 -19.87 10.54 2.85
CA GLU A 79 -21.21 10.18 2.34
C GLU A 79 -21.43 8.67 2.19
N ASP A 80 -20.41 7.86 2.50
CA ASP A 80 -20.40 6.42 2.22
C ASP A 80 -20.17 5.60 3.47
N ASN A 81 -21.19 4.82 3.84
CA ASN A 81 -21.20 4.04 5.06
C ASN A 81 -21.55 2.58 4.75
N VAL A 82 -20.84 1.66 5.40
CA VAL A 82 -21.03 0.22 5.31
C VAL A 82 -21.47 -0.32 6.67
N ARG A 83 -22.45 -1.22 6.67
CA ARG A 83 -22.89 -1.94 7.86
C ARG A 83 -22.48 -3.41 7.74
N VAL A 84 -21.86 -3.92 8.79
CA VAL A 84 -21.51 -5.34 8.91
C VAL A 84 -22.20 -5.91 10.14
N ASP A 85 -23.02 -6.93 9.94
CA ASP A 85 -23.68 -7.66 11.02
C ASP A 85 -22.83 -8.87 11.43
N THR A 86 -22.70 -9.09 12.73
CA THR A 86 -21.89 -10.15 13.28
C THR A 86 -22.46 -10.66 14.61
N SER A 87 -21.99 -11.83 15.06
CA SER A 87 -22.38 -12.36 16.37
C SER A 87 -21.69 -11.59 17.51
N ILE A 88 -22.21 -11.68 18.73
CA ILE A 88 -21.61 -11.01 19.89
C ILE A 88 -20.17 -11.46 20.19
N SER A 89 -19.81 -12.68 19.76
CA SER A 89 -18.50 -13.30 19.94
C SER A 89 -17.41 -12.72 19.03
N PHE A 90 -17.80 -11.97 17.99
CA PHE A 90 -16.89 -11.36 17.04
C PHE A 90 -16.98 -9.82 17.15
N PRO A 91 -16.10 -9.17 17.91
CA PRO A 91 -16.12 -7.73 18.07
C PRO A 91 -15.83 -7.01 16.74
N CYS A 92 -16.38 -5.80 16.60
CA CYS A 92 -16.12 -4.97 15.43
C CYS A 92 -14.63 -4.68 15.32
N GLN A 93 -14.06 -4.84 14.13
CA GLN A 93 -12.70 -4.39 13.85
C GLN A 93 -12.67 -2.86 13.81
N PRO A 94 -11.55 -2.21 14.18
CA PRO A 94 -11.44 -0.75 14.12
C PRO A 94 -11.55 -0.20 12.70
N PHE A 95 -11.20 -0.99 11.69
CA PHE A 95 -11.37 -0.68 10.28
C PHE A 95 -11.62 -1.95 9.45
N ILE A 96 -12.17 -1.78 8.25
CA ILE A 96 -12.30 -2.81 7.22
C ILE A 96 -11.79 -2.29 5.87
N LEU A 97 -11.52 -3.20 4.95
CA LEU A 97 -11.22 -2.88 3.55
C LEU A 97 -12.40 -3.30 2.68
N GLU A 98 -13.00 -2.35 1.97
CA GLU A 98 -14.13 -2.58 1.06
C GLU A 98 -13.65 -2.54 -0.40
N GLU A 99 -14.00 -3.54 -1.20
CA GLU A 99 -13.69 -3.60 -2.63
C GLU A 99 -14.75 -2.84 -3.45
N ARG A 100 -14.33 -1.92 -4.33
CA ARG A 100 -15.21 -1.06 -5.14
C ARG A 100 -15.01 -1.24 -6.64
#